data_AF-A0AA89C7X8-F1
#
_entry.id   AF-A0AA89C7X8-F1
#
_cell.length_a   1.000
_cell.length_b   1.000
_cell.length_c   1.000
_cell.angle_alpha   90.00
_cell.angle_beta   90.00
_cell.angle_gamma   90.00
#
_symmetry.space_group_name_H-M   'P 1'
#
loop_
_entity.id
_entity.type
_entity.pdbx_description
1 polymer ?
#
loop_
_entity_poly.entity_id
_entity_poly.type
_entity_poly.pdbx_seq_one_letter_code
_entity_poly.pdbx_strand_id
1 'polypeptide(L)'
;MFQVLYVGQAYFQNCRADVKCEHCCSKRHASAMHIEKPKQSPQRTDGGEQPQNVNSVESKCTKICGKNFRGRSCGKTLLVDLYPKGHPEKTLRLYAILDDQSSGTLGTTALFDNLYISDEPTTYTLKSCSGSTTMIGRRTKDLVIQCIDSSEAFELPVVIECDDIPNETSEIATPEVAMSHPHLQSIAPSIPPLDTRASIQLLIGRDLPEVHHVKDQIVGPRGAPFAQKLALGWAIVGEVCLGQVHRPHTLNVNKTHVMSNGRGTVFEPCKYNIHVKEHLNPGISVQPPHDFKGDNMITEIGR
;
A
#
# COMPACT_ATOMS: atom_id res chain seq x y z
N MET A 1 -7.49 16.27 25.94
CA MET A 1 -6.77 17.54 25.79
C MET A 1 -5.39 17.21 25.23
N PHE A 2 -5.22 17.27 23.91
CA PHE A 2 -3.91 17.15 23.27
C PHE A 2 -3.66 18.45 22.52
N GLN A 3 -2.71 19.21 23.05
CA GLN A 3 -2.27 20.48 22.53
C GLN A 3 -1.17 20.18 21.51
N VAL A 4 -1.50 20.25 20.22
CA VAL A 4 -0.49 20.27 19.16
C VAL A 4 -0.20 21.73 18.86
N LEU A 5 1.00 22.18 19.26
CA LEU A 5 1.57 23.44 18.82
C LEU A 5 1.72 23.41 17.30
N TYR A 6 0.83 24.10 16.60
CA TYR A 6 1.04 24.46 15.20
C TYR A 6 2.13 25.53 15.15
N VAL A 7 3.31 25.18 14.63
CA VAL A 7 4.16 26.19 14.00
C VAL A 7 3.59 26.41 12.60
N GLY A 8 2.60 27.30 12.51
CA GLY A 8 2.06 27.72 11.22
C GLY A 8 3.14 28.46 10.43
N GLN A 9 3.52 27.94 9.27
CA GLN A 9 4.12 28.80 8.24
C GLN A 9 3.03 29.73 7.72
N ALA A 10 3.07 30.99 8.15
CA ALA A 10 2.28 32.04 7.54
C ALA A 10 2.82 32.31 6.13
N TYR A 11 2.13 31.80 5.12
CA TYR A 11 2.34 32.23 3.74
C TYR A 11 1.67 33.59 3.56
N PHE A 12 2.47 34.65 3.42
CA PHE A 12 1.98 35.95 2.95
C PHE A 12 1.67 35.83 1.46
N GLN A 13 0.42 35.50 1.11
CA GLN A 13 -0.07 35.69 -0.24
C GLN A 13 -0.32 37.20 -0.44
N ASN A 14 0.53 37.82 -1.26
CA ASN A 14 0.42 39.19 -1.77
C ASN A 14 0.66 40.35 -0.79
N CYS A 15 1.80 40.35 -0.08
CA CYS A 15 2.33 41.60 0.45
C CYS A 15 2.97 42.43 -0.67
N ARG A 16 2.54 43.68 -0.87
CA ARG A 16 3.12 44.62 -1.85
C ARG A 16 4.28 45.47 -1.30
N ALA A 17 4.64 45.30 -0.03
CA ALA A 17 5.77 46.00 0.58
C ALA A 17 7.09 45.29 0.22
N ASP A 18 8.10 46.03 -0.25
CA ASP A 18 9.43 45.50 -0.59
C ASP A 18 10.25 45.28 0.69
N VAL A 19 9.94 44.21 1.42
CA VAL A 19 10.64 43.86 2.66
C VAL A 19 11.91 43.08 2.31
N LYS A 20 13.08 43.67 2.61
CA LYS A 20 14.38 43.02 2.48
C LYS A 20 14.87 42.58 3.86
N CYS A 21 15.44 41.39 3.94
CA CYS A 21 16.17 40.94 5.13
C CYS A 21 17.38 41.85 5.36
N GLU A 22 17.47 42.46 6.52
CA GLU A 22 18.57 43.37 6.88
C GLU A 22 19.90 42.62 7.08
N HIS A 23 19.87 41.32 7.38
CA HIS A 23 21.07 40.51 7.64
C HIS A 23 21.76 39.97 6.38
N CYS A 24 21.01 39.74 5.29
CA CYS A 24 21.58 39.17 4.05
C CYS A 24 21.06 39.81 2.77
N CYS A 25 20.30 40.90 2.90
CA CYS A 25 19.72 41.67 1.79
C CYS A 25 18.77 40.86 0.87
N SER A 26 18.37 39.65 1.29
CA SER A 26 17.44 38.80 0.54
C SER A 26 16.02 39.38 0.54
N LYS A 27 15.38 39.39 -0.63
CA LYS A 27 13.94 39.68 -0.79
C LYS A 27 13.04 38.45 -0.59
N ARG A 28 13.63 37.26 -0.40
CA ARG A 28 12.86 36.00 -0.29
C ARG A 28 12.32 35.75 1.12
N HIS A 29 12.78 36.50 2.11
CA HIS A 29 12.36 36.37 3.50
C HIS A 29 12.55 37.69 4.26
N ALA A 30 11.74 37.94 5.29
CA ALA A 30 11.91 39.07 6.20
C ALA A 30 13.04 38.81 7.20
N SER A 31 13.59 39.86 7.81
CA SER A 31 14.71 39.77 8.77
C SER A 31 14.43 38.79 9.92
N ALA A 32 13.19 38.75 10.42
CA ALA A 32 12.76 37.85 11.50
C ALA A 32 12.88 36.35 11.15
N MET A 33 12.96 35.99 9.86
CA MET A 33 13.07 34.61 9.38
C MET A 33 14.51 34.28 8.94
N HIS A 34 15.49 35.14 9.23
CA HIS A 34 16.88 34.88 8.89
C HIS A 34 17.46 33.84 9.85
N ILE A 35 17.86 32.68 9.30
CA ILE A 35 18.49 31.61 10.07
C ILE A 35 20.01 31.79 10.00
N GLU A 36 20.62 32.10 11.15
CA GLU A 36 22.07 32.20 11.28
C GLU A 36 22.71 30.81 11.19
N LYS A 37 23.69 30.66 10.30
CA LYS A 37 24.46 29.40 10.19
C LYS A 37 25.52 29.34 11.29
N PRO A 38 25.69 28.21 12.01
CA PRO A 38 26.81 28.04 12.94
C PRO A 38 28.14 27.94 12.19
N LYS A 39 29.20 28.54 12.75
CA LYS A 39 30.57 28.50 12.20
C LYS A 39 31.17 27.09 12.32
N GLN A 40 31.74 26.58 11.23
CA GLN A 40 32.47 25.30 11.18
C GLN A 40 33.78 25.39 11.99
N SER A 41 34.08 24.35 12.78
CA SER A 41 35.41 24.10 13.37
C SER A 41 36.22 23.14 12.47
N PRO A 42 37.56 23.18 12.51
CA PRO A 42 38.41 22.62 11.45
C PRO A 42 38.72 21.12 11.61
N GLN A 43 39.00 20.50 10.46
CA GLN A 43 39.40 19.11 10.21
C GLN A 43 40.54 18.61 11.12
N ARG A 44 40.48 17.31 11.47
CA ARG A 44 41.64 16.50 11.83
C ARG A 44 41.63 15.21 11.00
N THR A 45 42.79 14.88 10.45
CA THR A 45 43.07 13.75 9.58
C THR A 45 43.62 12.55 10.35
N ASP A 46 43.49 11.39 9.70
CA ASP A 46 44.34 10.18 9.73
C ASP A 46 44.04 9.02 10.70
N GLY A 47 43.99 7.84 10.08
CA GLY A 47 43.90 6.50 10.68
C GLY A 47 43.43 5.44 9.67
N GLY A 48 44.19 5.23 8.59
CA GLY A 48 43.84 4.28 7.54
C GLY A 48 44.23 2.83 7.85
N GLU A 49 43.35 1.89 7.49
CA GLU A 49 43.67 0.47 7.27
C GLU A 49 43.37 0.09 5.81
N GLN A 50 44.24 -0.77 5.27
CA GLN A 50 44.38 -1.14 3.86
C GLN A 50 43.23 -2.01 3.31
N PRO A 51 43.06 -2.07 1.96
CA PRO A 51 41.91 -2.71 1.33
C PRO A 51 42.07 -4.23 1.31
N GLN A 52 41.33 -4.93 2.17
CA GLN A 52 41.15 -6.38 2.02
C GLN A 52 39.81 -6.68 1.36
N ASN A 53 39.89 -7.41 0.24
CA ASN A 53 38.83 -8.06 -0.53
C ASN A 53 37.40 -7.61 -0.25
N VAL A 54 36.93 -6.69 -1.10
CA VAL A 54 35.52 -6.43 -1.31
C VAL A 54 34.92 -7.68 -1.97
N ASN A 55 34.58 -8.69 -1.17
CA ASN A 55 33.49 -9.58 -1.57
C ASN A 55 32.31 -8.65 -1.79
N SER A 56 31.87 -8.51 -3.05
CA SER A 56 30.69 -7.73 -3.37
C SER A 56 29.52 -8.34 -2.59
N VAL A 57 29.18 -7.75 -1.45
CA VAL A 57 27.96 -8.07 -0.74
C VAL A 57 26.84 -7.52 -1.59
N GLU A 58 26.40 -8.31 -2.59
CA GLU A 58 25.12 -8.08 -3.22
C GLU A 58 24.07 -8.21 -2.11
N SER A 59 23.47 -7.09 -1.72
CA SER A 59 22.34 -7.11 -0.82
C SER A 59 21.31 -8.07 -1.42
N LYS A 60 20.74 -9.01 -0.64
CA LYS A 60 19.68 -9.92 -1.12
C LYS A 60 18.52 -9.16 -1.80
N CYS A 61 18.35 -7.88 -1.45
CA CYS A 61 17.45 -6.94 -2.10
C CYS A 61 17.69 -6.86 -3.63
N THR A 62 18.94 -6.75 -4.09
CA THR A 62 19.28 -6.56 -5.51
C THR A 62 18.82 -7.71 -6.40
N LYS A 63 18.72 -8.94 -5.87
CA LYS A 63 18.28 -10.15 -6.60
C LYS A 63 16.76 -10.20 -6.81
N ILE A 64 15.99 -9.65 -5.88
CA ILE A 64 14.52 -9.56 -5.96
C ILE A 64 14.09 -8.30 -6.72
N CYS A 65 14.93 -7.26 -6.63
CA CYS A 65 14.62 -5.93 -7.12
C CYS A 65 15.14 -5.72 -8.55
N GLY A 66 16.29 -6.23 -8.96
CA GLY A 66 16.84 -5.87 -10.28
C GLY A 66 17.17 -4.37 -10.40
N LYS A 67 17.82 -3.98 -11.51
CA LYS A 67 18.49 -2.67 -11.61
C LYS A 67 17.55 -1.45 -11.77
N ASN A 68 16.24 -1.66 -11.96
CA ASN A 68 15.25 -0.59 -12.22
C ASN A 68 14.11 -0.54 -11.18
N PHE A 69 14.33 -1.09 -9.98
CA PHE A 69 13.23 -1.33 -9.07
C PHE A 69 12.87 -0.17 -8.17
N ARG A 70 11.56 0.07 -8.16
CA ARG A 70 10.84 0.96 -7.27
C ARG A 70 10.23 0.05 -6.20
N GLY A 71 10.26 0.47 -4.94
CA GLY A 71 9.82 -0.38 -3.83
C GLY A 71 8.53 -1.15 -4.11
N ARG A 72 8.50 -2.45 -3.75
CA ARG A 72 7.34 -3.32 -3.92
C ARG A 72 6.65 -3.50 -2.56
N SER A 73 5.36 -3.20 -2.51
CA SER A 73 4.48 -3.50 -1.39
C SER A 73 3.47 -4.54 -1.86
N CYS A 74 3.26 -5.61 -1.11
CA CYS A 74 2.28 -6.63 -1.47
C CYS A 74 0.92 -6.36 -0.80
N GLY A 75 -0.15 -6.71 -1.52
CA GLY A 75 -1.54 -6.64 -1.07
C GLY A 75 -2.24 -8.00 -1.07
N LYS A 76 -3.53 -8.00 -0.71
CA LYS A 76 -4.37 -9.20 -0.71
C LYS A 76 -4.93 -9.50 -2.10
N THR A 77 -4.04 -9.72 -3.06
CA THR A 77 -4.40 -10.09 -4.44
C THR A 77 -4.03 -11.54 -4.68
N LEU A 78 -5.02 -12.39 -4.96
CA LEU A 78 -4.88 -13.84 -5.03
C LEU A 78 -5.26 -14.37 -6.42
N LEU A 79 -4.53 -15.37 -6.91
CA LEU A 79 -4.88 -16.10 -8.13
C LEU A 79 -6.03 -17.06 -7.80
N VAL A 80 -7.09 -17.01 -8.59
CA VAL A 80 -8.33 -17.77 -8.37
C VAL A 80 -8.92 -18.26 -9.69
N ASP A 81 -9.81 -19.25 -9.58
CA ASP A 81 -10.66 -19.70 -10.67
C ASP A 81 -12.08 -19.16 -10.46
N LEU A 82 -12.69 -18.67 -11.52
CA LEU A 82 -14.04 -18.12 -11.53
C LEU A 82 -14.86 -18.78 -12.64
N TYR A 83 -16.08 -19.24 -12.34
CA TYR A 83 -16.96 -19.84 -13.35
C TYR A 83 -18.44 -19.58 -13.05
N PRO A 84 -19.32 -19.63 -14.07
CA PRO A 84 -20.77 -19.58 -13.84
C PRO A 84 -21.24 -20.82 -13.09
N LYS A 85 -22.17 -20.65 -12.15
CA LYS A 85 -22.74 -21.71 -11.33
C LYS A 85 -23.32 -22.82 -12.22
N GLY A 86 -22.93 -24.06 -11.96
CA GLY A 86 -23.30 -25.22 -12.77
C GLY A 86 -22.48 -25.40 -14.05
N HIS A 87 -21.55 -24.50 -14.37
CA HIS A 87 -20.71 -24.53 -15.56
C HIS A 87 -19.20 -24.44 -15.24
N PRO A 88 -18.63 -25.36 -14.42
CA PRO A 88 -17.22 -25.34 -14.07
C PRO A 88 -16.28 -25.50 -15.29
N GLU A 89 -16.76 -26.05 -16.40
CA GLU A 89 -16.02 -26.13 -17.66
C GLU A 89 -15.70 -24.77 -18.29
N LYS A 90 -16.42 -23.71 -17.90
CA LYS A 90 -16.22 -22.33 -18.37
C LYS A 90 -15.33 -21.51 -17.42
N THR A 91 -14.37 -22.17 -16.77
CA THR A 91 -13.48 -21.53 -15.80
C THR A 91 -12.59 -20.48 -16.45
N LEU A 92 -12.62 -19.29 -15.86
CA LEU A 92 -11.71 -18.18 -16.11
C LEU A 92 -10.75 -18.05 -14.92
N ARG A 93 -9.45 -18.21 -15.19
CA ARG A 93 -8.40 -17.95 -14.19
C ARG A 93 -8.02 -16.48 -14.19
N LEU A 94 -8.10 -15.84 -13.03
CA LEU A 94 -7.88 -14.40 -12.86
C LEU A 94 -7.30 -14.07 -11.49
N TYR A 95 -6.89 -12.81 -11.31
CA TYR A 95 -6.53 -12.27 -10.01
C TYR A 95 -7.71 -11.54 -9.36
N ALA A 96 -7.97 -11.86 -8.10
CA ALA A 96 -8.98 -11.22 -7.27
C ALA A 96 -8.34 -10.40 -6.14
N ILE A 97 -8.76 -9.15 -6.00
CA ILE A 97 -8.41 -8.30 -4.85
C ILE A 97 -9.41 -8.57 -3.73
N LEU A 98 -8.92 -8.86 -2.52
CA LEU A 98 -9.75 -8.91 -1.32
C LEU A 98 -9.65 -7.57 -0.59
N ASP A 99 -10.71 -6.76 -0.72
CA ASP A 99 -10.75 -5.40 -0.21
C ASP A 99 -11.83 -5.24 0.87
N ASP A 100 -11.40 -5.30 2.13
CA ASP A 100 -12.27 -5.06 3.28
C ASP A 100 -12.72 -3.61 3.44
N GLN A 101 -12.25 -2.66 2.61
CA GLN A 101 -12.75 -1.29 2.56
C GLN A 101 -13.88 -1.12 1.55
N SER A 102 -14.02 -2.04 0.59
CA SER A 102 -15.15 -2.07 -0.35
C SER A 102 -16.37 -2.76 0.27
N SER A 103 -17.56 -2.19 0.04
CA SER A 103 -18.82 -2.78 0.54
C SER A 103 -19.45 -3.79 -0.43
N GLY A 104 -18.98 -3.87 -1.66
CA GLY A 104 -19.56 -4.70 -2.72
C GLY A 104 -18.51 -5.34 -3.60
N THR A 105 -18.88 -6.41 -4.27
CA THR A 105 -18.04 -7.14 -5.23
C THR A 105 -18.17 -6.54 -6.64
N LEU A 106 -17.03 -6.27 -7.28
CA LEU A 106 -16.92 -5.64 -8.59
C LEU A 106 -16.14 -6.53 -9.56
N GLY A 107 -16.53 -6.52 -10.84
CA GLY A 107 -15.80 -7.21 -11.91
C GLY A 107 -15.58 -6.30 -13.11
N THR A 108 -14.45 -6.43 -13.79
CA THR A 108 -14.15 -5.64 -15.01
C THR A 108 -15.05 -6.02 -16.18
N THR A 109 -15.20 -5.14 -17.17
CA THR A 109 -15.90 -5.43 -18.44
C THR A 109 -15.37 -6.71 -19.10
N ALA A 110 -14.04 -6.89 -19.08
CA ALA A 110 -13.37 -8.07 -19.63
C ALA A 110 -13.83 -9.38 -18.96
N LEU A 111 -14.10 -9.37 -17.65
CA LEU A 111 -14.61 -10.54 -16.93
C LEU A 111 -15.98 -10.95 -17.46
N PHE A 112 -16.89 -9.98 -17.59
CA PHE A 112 -18.24 -10.24 -18.08
C PHE A 112 -18.24 -10.72 -19.54
N ASP A 113 -17.38 -10.14 -20.38
CA ASP A 113 -17.24 -10.54 -21.78
C ASP A 113 -16.68 -11.97 -21.92
N ASN A 114 -15.64 -12.31 -21.15
CA ASN A 114 -15.05 -13.65 -21.15
C ASN A 114 -16.03 -14.73 -20.68
N LEU A 115 -16.95 -14.38 -19.78
CA LEU A 115 -18.00 -15.28 -19.30
C LEU A 115 -19.29 -15.22 -20.13
N TYR A 116 -19.31 -14.45 -21.22
CA TYR A 116 -20.46 -14.24 -22.11
C TYR A 116 -21.73 -13.75 -21.38
N ILE A 117 -21.54 -12.91 -20.37
CA ILE A 117 -22.62 -12.36 -19.54
C ILE A 117 -23.22 -11.15 -20.26
N SER A 118 -24.49 -11.27 -20.67
CA SER A 118 -25.19 -10.31 -21.52
C SER A 118 -26.40 -9.66 -20.85
N ASP A 119 -26.42 -9.61 -19.51
CA ASP A 119 -27.44 -8.92 -18.74
C ASP A 119 -27.58 -7.44 -19.15
N GLU A 120 -28.81 -6.91 -19.08
CA GLU A 120 -29.07 -5.49 -19.33
C GLU A 120 -28.32 -4.61 -18.31
N PRO A 121 -27.49 -3.65 -18.77
CA PRO A 121 -26.80 -2.74 -17.86
C PRO A 121 -27.77 -1.91 -17.04
N THR A 122 -27.43 -1.70 -15.77
CA THR A 122 -28.24 -0.90 -14.84
C THR A 122 -27.40 0.21 -14.23
N THR A 123 -28.06 1.31 -13.88
CA THR A 123 -27.41 2.43 -13.21
C THR A 123 -27.06 2.05 -11.77
N TYR A 124 -25.89 2.48 -11.31
CA TYR A 124 -25.47 2.37 -9.92
C TYR A 124 -24.60 3.56 -9.52
N THR A 125 -24.36 3.74 -8.22
CA THR A 125 -23.52 4.82 -7.71
C THR A 125 -22.26 4.24 -7.09
N LEU A 126 -21.10 4.59 -7.66
CA LEU A 126 -19.80 4.27 -7.10
C LEU A 126 -19.38 5.40 -6.16
N LYS A 127 -19.19 5.08 -4.88
CA LYS A 127 -18.66 6.01 -3.88
C LYS A 127 -17.22 5.64 -3.58
N SER A 128 -16.29 6.54 -3.90
CA SER A 128 -14.87 6.38 -3.63
C SER A 128 -14.32 7.61 -2.92
N CYS A 129 -13.03 7.54 -2.63
CA CYS A 129 -12.22 8.63 -2.08
C CYS A 129 -12.28 9.91 -2.93
N SER A 130 -12.50 9.76 -4.23
CA SER A 130 -12.56 10.86 -5.20
C SER A 130 -13.94 11.51 -5.31
N GLY A 131 -14.96 10.94 -4.65
CA GLY A 131 -16.33 11.42 -4.68
C GLY A 131 -17.35 10.33 -5.00
N SER A 132 -18.52 10.75 -5.41
CA SER A 132 -19.63 9.87 -5.79
C SER A 132 -19.92 10.05 -7.27
N THR A 133 -19.83 8.97 -8.04
CA THR A 133 -20.06 8.97 -9.49
C THR A 133 -21.21 8.01 -9.82
N THR A 134 -22.10 8.43 -10.70
CA THR A 134 -23.12 7.55 -11.27
C THR A 134 -22.53 6.81 -12.46
N MET A 135 -22.63 5.49 -12.42
CA MET A 135 -22.07 4.56 -13.39
C MET A 135 -23.19 3.72 -14.00
N ILE A 136 -22.92 3.11 -15.15
CA ILE A 136 -23.79 2.14 -15.80
C ILE A 136 -22.96 0.88 -16.00
N GLY A 137 -23.50 -0.27 -15.61
CA GLY A 137 -22.81 -1.54 -15.76
C GLY A 137 -23.76 -2.72 -15.61
N ARG A 138 -23.36 -3.85 -16.18
CA ARG A 138 -24.00 -5.16 -16.01
C ARG A 138 -23.98 -5.59 -14.56
N ARG A 139 -24.94 -6.42 -14.20
CA ARG A 139 -25.03 -7.08 -12.90
C ARG A 139 -25.26 -8.54 -13.13
N THR A 140 -24.51 -9.38 -12.44
CA THR A 140 -24.67 -10.81 -12.55
C THR A 140 -24.69 -11.45 -11.17
N LYS A 141 -25.45 -12.52 -11.07
CA LYS A 141 -25.49 -13.45 -9.96
C LYS A 141 -25.01 -14.79 -10.51
N ASP A 142 -24.88 -15.80 -9.64
CA ASP A 142 -24.55 -17.15 -10.09
C ASP A 142 -23.13 -17.30 -10.65
N LEU A 143 -22.17 -16.60 -10.04
CA LEU A 143 -20.75 -16.87 -10.22
C LEU A 143 -20.21 -17.62 -9.01
N VAL A 144 -19.26 -18.52 -9.23
CA VAL A 144 -18.57 -19.27 -8.19
C VAL A 144 -17.09 -18.97 -8.30
N ILE A 145 -16.51 -18.53 -7.19
CA ILE A 145 -15.06 -18.36 -7.03
C ILE A 145 -14.48 -19.58 -6.31
N GLN A 146 -13.34 -20.05 -6.79
CA GLN A 146 -12.65 -21.21 -6.24
C GLN A 146 -11.15 -20.92 -6.11
N CYS A 147 -10.54 -21.44 -5.05
CA CYS A 147 -9.08 -21.44 -4.93
C CYS A 147 -8.44 -22.38 -5.97
N ILE A 148 -7.23 -22.07 -6.44
CA ILE A 148 -6.58 -22.81 -7.52
C ILE A 148 -6.26 -24.29 -7.21
N ASP A 149 -6.22 -24.67 -5.93
CA ASP A 149 -6.04 -26.05 -5.47
C ASP A 149 -7.38 -26.78 -5.27
N SER A 150 -8.49 -26.12 -5.60
CA SER A 150 -9.87 -26.61 -5.49
C SER A 150 -10.31 -27.00 -4.08
N SER A 151 -9.57 -26.60 -3.04
CA SER A 151 -9.90 -26.91 -1.64
C SER A 151 -11.18 -26.23 -1.11
N GLU A 152 -11.51 -25.05 -1.63
CA GLU A 152 -12.63 -24.21 -1.20
C GLU A 152 -13.25 -23.47 -2.39
N ALA A 153 -14.59 -23.37 -2.39
CA ALA A 153 -15.35 -22.62 -3.38
C ALA A 153 -16.50 -21.87 -2.70
N PHE A 154 -16.84 -20.70 -3.24
CA PHE A 154 -17.86 -19.80 -2.71
C PHE A 154 -18.72 -19.28 -3.84
N GLU A 155 -20.04 -19.25 -3.64
CA GLU A 155 -20.92 -18.47 -4.52
C GLU A 155 -20.67 -16.98 -4.26
N LEU A 156 -20.39 -16.22 -5.32
CA LEU A 156 -20.24 -14.79 -5.21
C LEU A 156 -21.60 -14.12 -4.97
N PRO A 157 -21.63 -13.00 -4.22
CA PRO A 157 -22.77 -12.10 -4.22
C PRO A 157 -22.96 -11.46 -5.61
N VAL A 158 -23.84 -10.46 -5.71
CA VAL A 158 -24.02 -9.72 -6.97
C VAL A 158 -22.69 -9.10 -7.38
N VAL A 159 -22.16 -9.49 -8.54
CA VAL A 159 -21.00 -8.86 -9.14
C VAL A 159 -21.49 -7.73 -10.04
N ILE A 160 -20.98 -6.52 -9.81
CA ILE A 160 -21.31 -5.32 -10.59
C ILE A 160 -20.14 -5.01 -11.52
N GLU A 161 -20.43 -4.81 -12.80
CA GLU A 161 -19.45 -4.40 -13.79
C GLU A 161 -18.87 -3.02 -13.44
N CYS A 162 -17.55 -2.93 -13.33
CA CYS A 162 -16.81 -1.71 -13.04
C CYS A 162 -15.33 -1.87 -13.42
N ASP A 163 -14.82 -1.00 -14.30
CA ASP A 163 -13.41 -0.99 -14.71
C ASP A 163 -12.49 -0.16 -13.80
N ASP A 164 -13.03 0.50 -12.78
CA ASP A 164 -12.25 1.29 -11.80
C ASP A 164 -11.56 0.40 -10.72
N ILE A 165 -11.32 -0.87 -11.03
CA ILE A 165 -10.59 -1.80 -10.16
C ILE A 165 -9.07 -1.54 -10.33
N PRO A 166 -8.28 -1.47 -9.24
CA PRO A 166 -6.83 -1.34 -9.34
C PRO A 166 -6.19 -2.49 -10.13
N ASN A 167 -5.27 -2.19 -11.05
CA ASN A 167 -4.60 -3.18 -11.89
C ASN A 167 -3.08 -3.22 -11.64
N GLU A 168 -2.68 -3.18 -10.37
CA GLU A 168 -1.28 -3.16 -9.95
C GLU A 168 -0.73 -4.57 -9.73
N THR A 169 -0.32 -5.24 -10.82
CA THR A 169 0.26 -6.60 -10.75
C THR A 169 1.56 -6.67 -9.95
N SER A 170 2.25 -5.53 -9.79
CA SER A 170 3.45 -5.44 -8.96
C SER A 170 3.17 -5.68 -7.47
N GLU A 171 1.93 -5.53 -7.01
CA GLU A 171 1.53 -5.77 -5.62
C GLU A 171 1.17 -7.23 -5.34
N ILE A 172 1.22 -8.11 -6.36
CA ILE A 172 0.94 -9.54 -6.21
C ILE A 172 2.15 -10.24 -5.57
N ALA A 173 1.90 -11.01 -4.52
CA ALA A 173 2.92 -11.81 -3.87
C ALA A 173 3.37 -12.97 -4.77
N THR A 174 4.67 -13.26 -4.78
CA THR A 174 5.27 -14.38 -5.54
C THR A 174 6.08 -15.29 -4.62
N PRO A 175 6.40 -16.53 -5.02
CA PRO A 175 7.26 -17.41 -4.22
C PRO A 175 8.60 -16.77 -3.84
N GLU A 176 9.17 -15.97 -4.75
CA GLU A 176 10.43 -15.25 -4.52
C GLU A 176 10.30 -14.18 -3.43
N VAL A 177 9.12 -13.54 -3.28
CA VAL A 177 8.83 -12.67 -2.13
C VAL A 177 8.98 -13.48 -0.85
N ALA A 178 8.26 -14.59 -0.72
CA ALA A 178 8.26 -15.40 0.49
C ALA A 178 9.66 -15.93 0.81
N MET A 179 10.38 -16.44 -0.20
CA MET A 179 11.74 -16.97 -0.02
C MET A 179 12.74 -15.92 0.47
N SER A 180 12.51 -14.64 0.17
CA SER A 180 13.39 -13.55 0.59
C SER A 180 13.31 -13.18 2.06
N HIS A 181 12.22 -13.55 2.74
CA HIS A 181 11.96 -13.23 4.13
C HIS A 181 12.05 -14.52 4.97
N PRO A 182 13.02 -14.66 5.89
CA PRO A 182 13.25 -15.90 6.63
C PRO A 182 12.00 -16.49 7.31
N HIS A 183 11.14 -15.64 7.87
CA HIS A 183 9.90 -16.08 8.53
C HIS A 183 8.81 -16.54 7.55
N LEU A 184 8.88 -16.20 6.26
CA LEU A 184 7.88 -16.57 5.24
C LEU A 184 8.33 -17.73 4.34
N GLN A 185 9.56 -18.24 4.48
CA GLN A 185 10.08 -19.29 3.60
C GLN A 185 9.22 -20.56 3.60
N SER A 186 8.60 -20.88 4.74
CA SER A 186 7.73 -22.06 4.89
C SER A 186 6.48 -22.02 4.02
N ILE A 187 5.99 -20.84 3.62
CA ILE A 187 4.79 -20.69 2.79
C ILE A 187 5.09 -20.43 1.32
N ALA A 188 6.37 -20.29 0.93
CA ALA A 188 6.75 -20.08 -0.46
C ALA A 188 6.18 -21.14 -1.43
N PRO A 189 6.14 -22.45 -1.08
CA PRO A 189 5.52 -23.47 -1.95
C PRO A 189 3.99 -23.35 -2.07
N SER A 190 3.35 -22.65 -1.13
CA SER A 190 1.90 -22.46 -1.08
C SER A 190 1.44 -21.18 -1.79
N ILE A 191 2.37 -20.39 -2.31
CA ILE A 191 2.10 -19.20 -3.12
C ILE A 191 2.33 -19.59 -4.58
N PRO A 192 1.35 -19.39 -5.48
CA PRO A 192 1.56 -19.69 -6.89
C PRO A 192 2.55 -18.70 -7.52
N PRO A 193 3.36 -19.14 -8.51
CA PRO A 193 4.07 -18.22 -9.39
C PRO A 193 3.11 -17.22 -10.05
N LEU A 194 3.60 -16.03 -10.39
CA LEU A 194 2.81 -15.04 -11.13
C LEU A 194 2.39 -15.61 -12.49
N ASP A 195 1.08 -15.72 -12.75
CA ASP A 195 0.55 -16.13 -14.06
C ASP A 195 0.35 -14.90 -14.93
N THR A 196 1.22 -14.70 -15.90
CA THR A 196 1.20 -13.55 -16.81
C THR A 196 0.02 -13.54 -17.79
N ARG A 197 -0.75 -14.64 -17.85
CA ARG A 197 -1.97 -14.75 -18.67
C ARG A 197 -3.22 -14.34 -17.90
N ALA A 198 -3.15 -14.31 -16.56
CA ALA A 198 -4.22 -13.85 -15.70
C ALA A 198 -4.11 -12.33 -15.51
N SER A 199 -5.25 -11.63 -15.47
CA SER A 199 -5.32 -10.20 -15.16
C SER A 199 -6.11 -9.98 -13.88
N ILE A 200 -5.90 -8.84 -13.23
CA ILE A 200 -6.74 -8.42 -12.10
C ILE A 200 -8.08 -7.99 -12.68
N GLN A 201 -9.12 -8.79 -12.43
CA GLN A 201 -10.43 -8.61 -13.05
C GLN A 201 -11.57 -8.63 -12.04
N LEU A 202 -11.30 -8.95 -10.77
CA LEU A 202 -12.29 -9.09 -9.72
C LEU A 202 -11.81 -8.37 -8.44
N LEU A 203 -12.73 -7.68 -7.79
CA LEU A 203 -12.56 -7.15 -6.43
C LEU A 203 -13.70 -7.68 -5.57
N ILE A 204 -13.38 -8.26 -4.43
CA ILE A 204 -14.36 -8.83 -3.51
C ILE A 204 -14.42 -7.97 -2.25
N GLY A 205 -15.59 -7.39 -2.01
CA GLY A 205 -15.86 -6.54 -0.86
C GLY A 205 -16.31 -7.34 0.36
N ARG A 206 -16.81 -6.61 1.36
CA ARG A 206 -17.37 -7.18 2.60
C ARG A 206 -18.72 -7.90 2.42
N ASP A 207 -19.27 -7.92 1.21
CA ASP A 207 -20.48 -8.66 0.86
C ASP A 207 -20.25 -10.18 0.70
N LEU A 208 -18.99 -10.63 0.82
CA LEU A 208 -18.61 -12.04 1.00
C LEU A 208 -17.60 -12.17 2.15
N PRO A 209 -18.01 -12.07 3.43
CA PRO A 209 -17.09 -12.00 4.57
C PRO A 209 -16.21 -13.24 4.74
N GLU A 210 -16.68 -14.42 4.33
CA GLU A 210 -16.00 -15.70 4.52
C GLU A 210 -14.62 -15.74 3.86
N VAL A 211 -14.46 -15.09 2.70
CA VAL A 211 -13.17 -15.05 1.99
C VAL A 211 -12.14 -14.13 2.68
N HIS A 212 -12.60 -13.23 3.54
CA HIS A 212 -11.75 -12.30 4.31
C HIS A 212 -11.29 -12.88 5.66
N HIS A 213 -11.82 -14.02 6.08
CA HIS A 213 -11.44 -14.64 7.35
C HIS A 213 -9.97 -15.10 7.32
N VAL A 214 -9.20 -14.62 8.30
CA VAL A 214 -7.81 -15.04 8.52
C VAL A 214 -7.81 -16.37 9.26
N LYS A 215 -7.43 -17.44 8.57
CA LYS A 215 -7.36 -18.81 9.09
C LYS A 215 -6.04 -19.11 9.79
N ASP A 216 -4.97 -18.43 9.38
CA ASP A 216 -3.64 -18.52 9.95
C ASP A 216 -2.85 -17.25 9.64
N GLN A 217 -1.80 -16.95 10.40
CA GLN A 217 -0.98 -15.77 10.22
C GLN A 217 0.48 -16.04 10.59
N ILE A 218 1.40 -15.51 9.78
CA ILE A 218 2.83 -15.50 10.09
C ILE A 218 3.29 -14.05 10.18
N VAL A 219 3.76 -13.66 11.37
CA VAL A 219 4.21 -12.30 11.66
C VAL A 219 5.74 -12.26 11.68
N GLY A 220 6.31 -11.28 10.99
CA GLY A 220 7.75 -11.03 10.98
C GLY A 220 8.21 -10.06 12.06
N PRO A 221 9.52 -9.72 12.06
CA PRO A 221 10.06 -8.61 12.84
C PRO A 221 9.36 -7.28 12.54
N ARG A 222 9.52 -6.29 13.42
CA ARG A 222 8.94 -4.95 13.24
C ARG A 222 9.29 -4.37 11.86
N GLY A 223 8.25 -4.00 11.10
CA GLY A 223 8.38 -3.39 9.78
C GLY A 223 8.66 -4.36 8.62
N ALA A 224 8.74 -5.67 8.89
CA ALA A 224 8.77 -6.71 7.86
C ALA A 224 7.35 -7.01 7.36
N PRO A 225 7.20 -7.55 6.13
CA PRO A 225 5.91 -8.01 5.66
C PRO A 225 5.44 -9.21 6.50
N PHE A 226 4.14 -9.42 6.56
CA PHE A 226 3.52 -10.56 7.22
C PHE A 226 2.63 -11.31 6.22
N ALA A 227 2.24 -12.54 6.55
CA ALA A 227 1.37 -13.33 5.70
C ALA A 227 0.08 -13.72 6.42
N GLN A 228 -1.01 -13.80 5.66
CA GLN A 228 -2.32 -14.26 6.12
C GLN A 228 -2.79 -15.40 5.23
N LYS A 229 -3.23 -16.50 5.85
CA LYS A 229 -3.96 -17.57 5.15
C LYS A 229 -5.43 -17.20 5.12
N LEU A 230 -5.93 -16.92 3.92
CA LEU A 230 -7.35 -16.64 3.65
C LEU A 230 -7.99 -17.88 3.02
N ALA A 231 -9.31 -17.88 2.84
CA ALA A 231 -10.01 -19.00 2.21
C ALA A 231 -9.54 -19.27 0.77
N LEU A 232 -9.06 -18.23 0.07
CA LEU A 232 -8.62 -18.32 -1.32
C LEU A 232 -7.10 -18.51 -1.49
N GLY A 233 -6.34 -18.59 -0.39
CA GLY A 233 -4.89 -18.80 -0.41
C GLY A 233 -4.09 -17.90 0.55
N TRP A 234 -2.77 -17.97 0.44
CA TRP A 234 -1.85 -17.14 1.23
C TRP A 234 -1.64 -15.77 0.55
N ALA A 235 -1.89 -14.70 1.30
CA ALA A 235 -1.53 -13.34 0.92
C ALA A 235 -0.33 -12.87 1.75
N ILE A 236 0.59 -12.11 1.14
CA ILE A 236 1.65 -11.37 1.83
C ILE A 236 1.27 -9.89 1.83
N VAL A 237 1.35 -9.24 2.98
CA VAL A 237 0.97 -7.84 3.15
C VAL A 237 2.15 -7.03 3.67
N GLY A 238 2.40 -5.90 3.01
CA GLY A 238 3.38 -4.90 3.41
C GLY A 238 4.58 -4.77 2.46
N GLU A 239 5.47 -3.84 2.80
CA GLU A 239 6.69 -3.56 2.04
C GLU A 239 7.61 -4.77 2.02
N VAL A 240 7.94 -5.29 0.83
CA VAL A 240 8.76 -6.49 0.69
C VAL A 240 10.24 -6.18 0.43
N CYS A 241 10.59 -4.91 0.29
CA CYS A 241 11.96 -4.44 0.11
C CYS A 241 12.79 -4.64 1.38
N LEU A 242 13.77 -5.54 1.31
CA LEU A 242 14.71 -5.76 2.41
C LEU A 242 15.43 -4.45 2.79
N GLY A 243 15.22 -4.01 4.03
CA GLY A 243 15.86 -2.84 4.62
C GLY A 243 15.29 -1.47 4.24
N GLN A 244 14.10 -1.41 3.62
CA GLN A 244 13.50 -0.14 3.11
C GLN A 244 14.41 0.66 2.16
N VAL A 245 15.43 0.01 1.59
CA VAL A 245 16.45 0.67 0.74
C VAL A 245 15.83 1.26 -0.52
N HIS A 246 14.76 0.62 -1.01
CA HIS A 246 13.96 1.09 -2.13
C HIS A 246 12.55 1.40 -1.61
N ARG A 247 12.30 2.65 -1.21
CA ARG A 247 10.93 3.13 -1.00
C ARG A 247 10.24 3.34 -2.34
N PRO A 248 8.94 3.05 -2.47
CA PRO A 248 8.19 3.41 -3.67
C PRO A 248 8.29 4.93 -3.91
N HIS A 249 8.66 5.35 -5.12
CA HIS A 249 8.60 6.77 -5.51
C HIS A 249 7.17 7.27 -5.71
N THR A 250 6.21 6.34 -5.80
CA THR A 250 4.79 6.58 -5.98
C THR A 250 4.07 5.79 -4.90
N LEU A 251 3.28 6.48 -4.08
CA LEU A 251 2.38 5.84 -3.13
C LEU A 251 1.03 5.70 -3.81
N ASN A 252 0.54 4.47 -3.95
CA ASN A 252 -0.83 4.21 -4.35
C ASN A 252 -1.69 4.03 -3.09
N VAL A 253 -2.64 4.93 -2.87
CA VAL A 253 -3.50 4.91 -1.68
C VAL A 253 -4.93 5.22 -2.06
N ASN A 254 -5.86 4.34 -1.66
CA ASN A 254 -7.30 4.63 -1.68
C ASN A 254 -7.61 5.47 -0.42
N LYS A 255 -7.60 6.81 -0.54
CA LYS A 255 -7.69 7.74 0.60
C LYS A 255 -9.11 7.89 1.17
N THR A 256 -9.44 7.29 2.30
CA THR A 256 -10.69 7.61 3.00
C THR A 256 -10.59 8.96 3.72
N HIS A 257 -11.39 9.95 3.32
CA HIS A 257 -11.53 11.22 4.04
C HIS A 257 -12.96 11.37 4.56
N VAL A 258 -13.16 11.11 5.85
CA VAL A 258 -14.45 11.34 6.53
C VAL A 258 -14.38 12.69 7.21
N MET A 259 -15.21 13.65 6.77
CA MET A 259 -15.41 14.89 7.52
C MET A 259 -16.28 14.63 8.74
N SER A 260 -15.98 15.27 9.86
CA SER A 260 -16.70 15.16 11.14
C SER A 260 -18.18 15.59 11.09
N ASN A 261 -18.64 16.15 9.97
CA ASN A 261 -20.00 16.61 9.76
C ASN A 261 -20.83 15.73 8.80
N GLY A 262 -20.29 14.60 8.32
CA GLY A 262 -21.03 13.65 7.47
C GLY A 262 -21.44 14.18 6.09
N ARG A 263 -20.94 15.34 5.64
CA ARG A 263 -21.24 15.88 4.30
C ARG A 263 -20.18 15.43 3.29
N GLY A 264 -20.64 14.93 2.13
CA GLY A 264 -19.80 14.76 0.94
C GLY A 264 -19.26 16.11 0.45
N THR A 265 -18.07 16.11 -0.14
CA THR A 265 -17.41 17.34 -0.59
C THR A 265 -18.20 18.00 -1.71
N VAL A 266 -18.48 19.31 -1.59
CA VAL A 266 -19.04 20.16 -2.67
C VAL A 266 -17.93 20.58 -3.66
N PHE A 267 -16.69 20.13 -3.43
CA PHE A 267 -15.57 20.38 -4.32
C PHE A 267 -15.62 19.43 -5.52
N GLU A 268 -15.35 19.95 -6.72
CA GLU A 268 -15.11 19.11 -7.88
C GLU A 268 -13.97 18.12 -7.59
N PRO A 269 -14.02 16.89 -8.13
CA PRO A 269 -12.94 15.93 -8.01
C PRO A 269 -11.62 16.60 -8.38
N CYS A 270 -10.64 16.54 -7.47
CA CYS A 270 -9.32 17.07 -7.74
C CYS A 270 -8.75 16.32 -8.95
N LYS A 271 -8.61 17.01 -10.10
CA LYS A 271 -7.98 16.46 -11.32
C LYS A 271 -6.48 16.18 -11.16
N TYR A 272 -5.94 16.34 -9.95
CA TYR A 272 -4.52 16.21 -9.66
C TYR A 272 -4.27 15.11 -8.63
N ASN A 273 -3.46 14.14 -9.06
CA ASN A 273 -2.88 13.09 -8.22
C ASN A 273 -2.19 13.70 -7.00
N ILE A 274 -2.45 13.15 -5.80
CA ILE A 274 -1.71 13.53 -4.60
C ILE A 274 -0.25 13.09 -4.77
N HIS A 275 0.65 14.05 -4.94
CA HIS A 275 2.08 13.81 -4.86
C HIS A 275 2.50 13.99 -3.41
N VAL A 276 2.70 12.87 -2.69
CA VAL A 276 3.38 12.90 -1.40
C VAL A 276 4.87 13.12 -1.67
N LYS A 277 5.36 14.34 -1.48
CA LYS A 277 6.79 14.61 -1.43
C LYS A 277 7.29 14.31 -0.02
N GLU A 278 7.92 13.16 0.17
CA GLU A 278 8.75 12.94 1.35
C GLU A 278 9.99 13.85 1.28
N HIS A 279 10.13 14.78 2.21
CA HIS A 279 11.38 15.47 2.44
C HIS A 279 12.30 14.55 3.25
N LEU A 280 13.03 13.67 2.56
CA LEU A 280 14.11 12.92 3.17
C LEU A 280 15.22 13.91 3.54
N ASN A 281 15.42 14.15 4.84
CA ASN A 281 16.68 14.71 5.33
C ASN A 281 17.73 13.60 5.21
N PRO A 282 18.73 13.70 4.31
CA PRO A 282 19.79 12.72 4.23
C PRO A 282 20.76 13.00 5.38
N GLY A 283 20.50 12.41 6.56
CA GLY A 283 21.39 12.63 7.71
C GLY A 283 21.00 12.01 9.04
N ILE A 284 19.88 11.29 9.17
CA ILE A 284 19.55 10.64 10.45
C ILE A 284 19.98 9.17 10.39
N SER A 285 21.22 8.90 10.83
CA SER A 285 21.61 7.56 11.26
C SER A 285 20.85 7.21 12.53
N VAL A 286 20.00 6.18 12.48
CA VAL A 286 19.37 5.64 13.70
C VAL A 286 20.45 4.86 14.46
N GLN A 287 20.95 5.42 15.57
CA GLN A 287 21.72 4.63 16.54
C GLN A 287 20.75 3.74 17.34
N PRO A 288 21.10 2.48 17.62
CA PRO A 288 20.32 1.65 18.53
C PRO A 288 20.38 2.23 19.96
N PRO A 289 19.28 2.17 20.75
CA PRO A 289 19.31 2.66 22.12
C PRO A 289 20.28 1.83 22.96
N HIS A 290 21.26 2.50 23.56
CA HIS A 290 22.05 1.95 24.64
C HIS A 290 21.18 1.72 25.89
N ASP A 291 21.53 0.65 26.63
CA ASP A 291 20.93 0.19 27.88
C ASP A 291 20.50 1.32 28.82
N PHE A 292 19.20 1.37 29.14
CA PHE A 292 18.71 2.07 30.31
C PHE A 292 18.54 1.06 31.46
N LYS A 293 19.47 1.14 32.42
CA LYS A 293 19.30 0.55 33.76
C LYS A 293 18.11 1.25 34.42
N GLY A 294 17.11 0.47 34.79
CA GLY A 294 15.99 0.93 35.61
C GLY A 294 16.37 0.96 37.07
N ASP A 295 16.23 2.12 37.70
CA ASP A 295 16.08 2.26 39.15
C ASP A 295 14.76 2.99 39.45
N ASN A 296 13.87 2.24 40.11
CA ASN A 296 12.82 2.62 41.07
C ASN A 296 12.08 3.96 40.94
N MET A 297 10.74 3.89 40.85
CA MET A 297 9.89 4.28 41.99
C MET A 297 8.46 3.71 41.85
N ILE A 298 8.04 3.02 42.91
CA ILE A 298 6.70 2.52 43.21
C ILE A 298 5.85 3.70 43.72
N THR A 299 4.59 3.84 43.27
CA THR A 299 3.47 4.13 44.20
C THR A 299 2.11 3.77 43.60
N GLU A 300 1.54 2.73 44.19
CA GLU A 300 0.16 2.51 44.65
C GLU A 300 -1.07 2.54 43.71
N ILE A 301 -1.82 1.46 43.91
CA ILE A 301 -3.13 1.05 43.40
C ILE A 301 -4.22 1.66 44.31
N GLY A 302 -5.36 2.05 43.73
CA GLY A 302 -6.53 2.43 44.53
C GLY A 302 -7.86 2.44 43.77
N ARG A 303 -8.46 1.23 43.68
CA ARG A 303 -9.86 0.85 43.41
C ARG A 303 -10.60 1.41 42.20
#